data_AF-A0A5N4A3X0-F1
#
_entry.id   AF-A0A5N4A3X0-F1
#
_cell.length_a   1.000
_cell.length_b   1.000
_cell.length_c   1.000
_cell.angle_alpha   90.00
_cell.angle_beta   90.00
_cell.angle_gamma   90.00
#
_symmetry.space_group_name_H-M   'P 1'
#
loop_
_entity.id
_entity.type
_entity.pdbx_description
1 polymer ?
#
loop_
_entity_poly.entity_id
_entity_poly.type
_entity_poly.pdbx_seq_one_letter_code
_entity_poly.pdbx_strand_id
1 'polypeptide(L)'
;MLLLLALFLHVNAFYQNAYDVIPERIEVEYYDSTFANVSCTNYKYNRTTRTFIFAVTFKIDVSEGDMVTITGYKWLSNRYRLDILQFNMTAKDALSFKYFDINRMIHSCTTPPVEWPLKTGVKYTLKDWVPDSTKFPPGMPEGRWKIGMRFFTGNEKHVMSQNWYCAIKYKLKME
;
A
#
# COMPACT_ATOMS: atom_id res chain seq x y z
N MET A 1 34.62 -13.44 17.74
CA MET A 1 34.58 -12.51 16.59
C MET A 1 34.10 -13.17 15.29
N LEU A 2 34.48 -14.43 15.00
CA LEU A 2 33.99 -15.20 13.84
C LEU A 2 32.47 -15.50 13.85
N LEU A 3 31.87 -15.74 15.01
CA LEU A 3 30.41 -15.98 15.14
C LEU A 3 29.55 -14.73 14.87
N LEU A 4 30.05 -13.54 15.19
CA LEU A 4 29.37 -12.26 14.88
C LEU A 4 29.46 -11.93 13.39
N LEU A 5 30.59 -12.22 12.76
CA LEU A 5 30.76 -12.12 11.30
C LEU A 5 29.88 -13.13 10.55
N ALA A 6 29.71 -14.34 11.08
CA ALA A 6 28.76 -15.32 10.54
C ALA A 6 27.30 -14.84 10.65
N LEU A 7 26.92 -14.18 11.75
CA LEU A 7 25.62 -13.53 11.89
C LEU A 7 25.45 -12.37 10.89
N PHE A 8 26.45 -11.52 10.68
CA PHE A 8 26.39 -10.48 9.65
C PHE A 8 26.36 -11.04 8.21
N LEU A 9 27.03 -12.17 7.94
CA LEU A 9 26.94 -12.89 6.67
C LEU A 9 25.56 -13.53 6.44
N HIS A 10 24.86 -13.98 7.49
CA HIS A 10 23.48 -14.45 7.41
C HIS A 10 22.44 -13.31 7.42
N VAL A 11 22.77 -12.14 7.96
CA VAL A 11 21.91 -10.94 7.91
C VAL A 11 21.99 -10.28 6.52
N ASN A 12 23.09 -10.44 5.78
CA ASN A 12 23.13 -10.13 4.35
C ASN A 12 22.31 -11.10 3.48
N ALA A 13 21.75 -12.18 4.07
CA ALA A 13 20.84 -13.10 3.38
C ALA A 13 19.36 -12.67 3.47
N PHE A 14 19.06 -11.43 3.88
CA PHE A 14 17.82 -10.77 3.50
C PHE A 14 17.85 -10.46 2.00
N TYR A 15 17.67 -11.50 1.17
CA TYR A 15 17.57 -11.39 -0.28
C TYR A 15 16.40 -10.45 -0.63
N GLN A 16 16.71 -9.20 -0.93
CA GLN A 16 15.82 -8.33 -1.67
C GLN A 16 15.44 -9.10 -2.95
N ASN A 17 14.14 -9.29 -3.21
CA ASN A 17 13.55 -10.12 -4.28
C ASN A 17 13.30 -11.61 -3.99
N ALA A 18 13.37 -12.05 -2.73
CA ALA A 18 13.06 -13.44 -2.36
C ALA A 18 11.60 -13.87 -2.59
N TYR A 19 10.68 -12.92 -2.78
CA TYR A 19 9.26 -13.18 -2.95
C TYR A 19 8.63 -12.30 -4.02
N ASP A 20 7.47 -12.74 -4.49
CA ASP A 20 6.56 -11.99 -5.36
C ASP A 20 5.38 -11.46 -4.55
N VAL A 21 5.02 -10.20 -4.81
CA VAL A 21 3.83 -9.53 -4.28
C VAL A 21 2.76 -9.56 -5.36
N ILE A 22 1.77 -10.43 -5.17
CA ILE A 22 0.73 -10.69 -6.16
C ILE A 22 -0.53 -9.93 -5.75
N PRO A 23 -0.92 -8.86 -6.47
CA PRO A 23 -2.15 -8.13 -6.18
C PRO A 23 -3.38 -9.01 -6.44
N GLU A 24 -4.33 -9.01 -5.50
CA GLU A 24 -5.59 -9.77 -5.63
C GLU A 24 -6.78 -8.87 -5.93
N ARG A 25 -6.96 -7.79 -5.16
CA ARG A 25 -8.00 -6.76 -5.34
C ARG A 25 -7.75 -5.55 -4.45
N ILE A 26 -8.47 -4.45 -4.71
CA ILE A 26 -8.68 -3.34 -3.78
C ILE A 26 -10.17 -3.16 -3.49
N GLU A 27 -10.49 -2.65 -2.31
CA GLU A 27 -11.84 -2.40 -1.84
C GLU A 27 -11.89 -1.03 -1.15
N VAL A 28 -12.96 -0.27 -1.40
CA VAL A 28 -13.25 0.96 -0.66
C VAL A 28 -14.26 0.60 0.42
N GLU A 29 -13.80 0.57 1.67
CA GLU A 29 -14.63 0.23 2.82
C GLU A 29 -15.54 1.39 3.21
N TYR A 30 -15.02 2.61 3.09
CA TYR A 30 -15.75 3.82 3.46
C TYR A 30 -15.20 5.04 2.72
N TYR A 31 -16.06 6.00 2.43
CA TYR A 31 -15.67 7.38 2.18
C TYR A 31 -16.79 8.33 2.59
N ASP A 32 -16.43 9.52 3.05
CA ASP A 32 -17.38 10.61 3.27
C ASP A 32 -17.51 11.44 1.98
N SER A 33 -18.71 11.44 1.41
CA SER A 33 -19.01 12.17 0.17
C SER A 33 -18.85 13.69 0.31
N THR A 34 -18.82 14.23 1.53
CA THR A 34 -18.55 15.65 1.81
C THR A 34 -17.09 15.99 1.54
N PHE A 35 -16.18 15.06 1.80
CA PHE A 35 -14.73 15.26 1.71
C PHE A 35 -14.12 14.71 0.43
N ALA A 36 -14.68 13.64 -0.13
CA ALA A 36 -14.14 13.02 -1.34
C ALA A 36 -15.22 12.33 -2.19
N ASN A 37 -14.97 12.22 -3.49
CA ASN A 37 -15.61 11.21 -4.33
C ASN A 37 -14.60 10.10 -4.60
N VAL A 38 -14.99 8.85 -4.42
CA VAL A 38 -14.11 7.69 -4.62
C VAL A 38 -14.78 6.68 -5.53
N SER A 39 -14.01 6.09 -6.45
CA SER A 39 -14.45 4.96 -7.26
C SER A 39 -13.35 3.91 -7.35
N CYS A 40 -13.74 2.64 -7.36
CA CYS A 40 -12.83 1.51 -7.45
C CYS A 40 -13.38 0.48 -8.44
N THR A 41 -12.51 -0.07 -9.28
CA THR A 41 -12.85 -1.18 -10.17
C THR A 41 -11.68 -2.15 -10.26
N ASN A 42 -11.93 -3.42 -9.96
CA ASN A 42 -10.94 -4.49 -10.09
C ASN A 42 -11.07 -5.16 -11.46
N TYR A 43 -9.94 -5.48 -12.11
CA TYR A 43 -9.94 -6.16 -13.40
C TYR A 43 -8.68 -7.02 -13.59
N LYS A 44 -8.67 -7.81 -14.66
CA LYS A 44 -7.51 -8.61 -15.06
C LYS A 44 -6.65 -7.79 -16.04
N TYR A 45 -5.42 -7.49 -15.65
CA TYR A 45 -4.45 -6.84 -16.53
C TYR A 45 -3.99 -7.78 -17.65
N ASN A 46 -3.79 -9.06 -17.31
CA ASN A 46 -3.50 -10.13 -18.25
C ASN A 46 -4.10 -11.46 -17.72
N ARG A 47 -3.73 -12.62 -18.31
CA ARG A 47 -4.29 -13.94 -17.93
C ARG A 47 -4.08 -14.28 -16.45
N THR A 48 -2.98 -13.82 -15.85
CA THR A 48 -2.53 -14.21 -14.49
C THR A 48 -2.51 -13.05 -13.50
N THR A 49 -2.35 -11.81 -13.98
CA THR A 49 -2.21 -10.61 -13.14
C THR A 49 -3.54 -9.85 -13.04
N ARG A 50 -3.96 -9.56 -11.81
CA ARG A 50 -5.06 -8.63 -11.51
C ARG A 50 -4.51 -7.26 -11.15
N THR A 51 -5.29 -6.24 -11.42
CA THR A 51 -5.00 -4.87 -10.97
C THR A 51 -6.33 -4.13 -10.80
N PHE A 52 -6.27 -2.83 -10.58
CA PHE A 52 -7.44 -2.03 -10.31
C PHE A 52 -7.31 -0.62 -10.91
N ILE A 53 -8.46 0.02 -11.05
CA ILE A 53 -8.59 1.46 -11.23
C ILE A 53 -9.09 1.99 -9.89
N PHE A 54 -8.35 2.91 -9.30
CA PHE A 54 -8.76 3.65 -8.12
C PHE A 54 -8.76 5.13 -8.46
N ALA A 55 -9.91 5.79 -8.34
CA ALA A 55 -9.98 7.22 -8.57
C ALA A 55 -10.53 7.93 -7.35
N VAL A 56 -9.88 9.03 -6.99
CA VAL A 56 -10.26 9.90 -5.87
C VAL A 56 -10.29 11.35 -6.34
N THR A 57 -11.29 12.10 -5.86
CA THR A 57 -11.38 13.56 -6.02
C THR A 57 -11.64 14.15 -4.65
N PHE A 58 -10.67 14.85 -4.10
CA PHE A 58 -10.82 15.54 -2.83
C PHE A 58 -11.62 16.84 -3.03
N LYS A 59 -12.60 17.07 -2.15
CA LYS A 59 -13.45 18.27 -2.12
C LYS A 59 -12.96 19.30 -1.09
N ILE A 60 -11.90 18.95 -0.36
CA ILE A 60 -11.23 19.76 0.65
C ILE A 60 -9.74 19.83 0.34
N ASP A 61 -9.09 20.90 0.82
CA ASP A 61 -7.63 20.99 0.81
C ASP A 61 -7.05 20.00 1.80
N VAL A 62 -6.13 19.16 1.32
CA VAL A 62 -5.41 18.21 2.17
C VAL A 62 -4.26 18.95 2.86
N SER A 63 -4.29 18.96 4.18
CA SER A 63 -3.35 19.69 5.04
C SER A 63 -2.18 18.81 5.50
N GLU A 64 -1.05 19.42 5.88
CA GLU A 64 0.09 18.67 6.45
C GLU A 64 -0.26 17.97 7.77
N GLY A 65 -1.28 18.47 8.50
CA GLY A 65 -1.77 17.85 9.73
C GLY A 65 -2.74 16.69 9.49
N ASP A 66 -3.14 16.43 8.24
CA ASP A 66 -3.99 15.29 7.92
C ASP A 66 -3.18 14.00 7.98
N MET A 67 -3.81 12.94 8.45
CA MET A 67 -3.14 11.70 8.85
C MET A 67 -3.57 10.53 7.98
N VAL A 68 -2.61 9.70 7.61
CA VAL A 68 -2.82 8.40 6.98
C VAL A 68 -2.40 7.31 7.96
N THR A 69 -3.34 6.46 8.34
CA THR A 69 -3.09 5.26 9.13
C THR A 69 -3.00 4.05 8.20
N ILE A 70 -1.90 3.31 8.29
CA ILE A 70 -1.67 2.09 7.53
C ILE A 70 -1.68 0.91 8.50
N THR A 71 -2.42 -0.14 8.16
CA THR A 71 -2.54 -1.34 8.99
C THR A 71 -2.52 -2.60 8.16
N GLY A 72 -1.58 -3.49 8.42
CA GLY A 72 -1.45 -4.79 7.79
C GLY A 72 -2.13 -5.87 8.60
N TYR A 73 -2.89 -6.71 7.91
CA TYR A 73 -3.54 -7.89 8.46
C TYR A 73 -3.11 -9.11 7.67
N LYS A 74 -2.75 -10.18 8.37
CA LYS A 74 -2.39 -11.46 7.76
C LYS A 74 -3.54 -12.45 7.86
N TRP A 75 -3.74 -13.23 6.81
CA TRP A 75 -4.74 -14.30 6.77
C TRP A 75 -4.27 -15.50 7.61
N LEU A 76 -4.91 -15.73 8.75
CA LEU A 76 -4.60 -16.80 9.68
C LEU A 76 -5.89 -17.44 10.20
N SER A 77 -5.99 -18.76 10.08
CA SER A 77 -7.15 -19.53 10.55
C SER A 77 -8.47 -18.98 10.01
N ASN A 78 -8.56 -18.84 8.68
CA ASN A 78 -9.75 -18.38 7.94
C ASN A 78 -10.22 -16.95 8.27
N ARG A 79 -9.36 -16.10 8.81
CA ARG A 79 -9.66 -14.67 9.01
C ARG A 79 -8.41 -13.80 8.89
N TYR A 80 -8.61 -12.54 8.49
CA TYR A 80 -7.55 -11.52 8.58
C TYR A 80 -7.39 -11.10 10.04
N ARG A 81 -6.18 -11.24 10.59
CA ARG A 81 -5.83 -10.81 11.94
C ARG A 81 -4.79 -9.70 11.85
N LEU A 82 -4.86 -8.74 12.76
CA LEU A 82 -3.86 -7.67 12.85
C LEU A 82 -2.47 -8.28 12.98
N ASP A 83 -1.54 -7.81 12.17
CA ASP A 83 -0.14 -8.22 12.20
C ASP A 83 0.73 -6.99 12.59
N ILE A 84 2.05 -7.14 12.58
CA ILE A 84 3.03 -6.16 13.07
C ILE A 84 3.06 -4.82 12.32
N LEU A 85 2.43 -4.76 11.13
CA LEU A 85 2.48 -3.58 10.28
C LEU A 85 1.39 -2.60 10.73
N GLN A 86 1.73 -1.66 11.60
CA GLN A 86 0.85 -0.57 11.98
C GLN A 86 1.66 0.71 12.18
N PHE A 87 1.36 1.74 11.39
CA PHE A 87 1.99 3.04 11.54
C PHE A 87 1.09 4.16 11.02
N ASN A 88 1.28 5.32 11.63
CA ASN A 88 0.63 6.56 11.25
C ASN A 88 1.67 7.48 10.62
N MET A 89 1.27 8.24 9.63
CA MET A 89 2.10 9.22 8.95
C MET A 89 1.23 10.40 8.53
N THR A 90 1.84 11.56 8.35
CA THR A 90 1.15 12.68 7.73
C THR A 90 0.82 12.34 6.28
N ALA A 91 -0.20 12.97 5.70
CA ALA A 91 -0.54 12.80 4.29
C ALA A 91 0.66 13.14 3.38
N LYS A 92 1.44 14.15 3.75
CA LYS A 92 2.67 14.55 3.04
C LYS A 92 3.74 13.46 3.07
N ASP A 93 3.98 12.87 4.23
CA ASP A 93 4.98 11.79 4.39
C ASP A 93 4.53 10.52 3.67
N ALA A 94 3.23 10.24 3.64
CA ALA A 94 2.66 9.11 2.92
C ALA A 94 2.93 9.17 1.41
N LEU A 95 2.81 10.35 0.80
CA LEU A 95 3.17 10.55 -0.60
C LEU A 95 4.69 10.45 -0.82
N SER A 96 5.50 10.83 0.16
CA SER A 96 6.96 10.77 0.04
C SER A 96 7.54 9.41 0.43
N PHE A 97 6.70 8.41 0.73
CA PHE A 97 7.15 7.14 1.26
C PHE A 97 7.89 6.31 0.20
N LYS A 98 9.11 5.90 0.52
CA LYS A 98 10.02 5.24 -0.44
C LYS A 98 9.85 3.72 -0.52
N TYR A 99 9.14 3.12 0.42
CA TYR A 99 8.93 1.67 0.49
C TYR A 99 7.64 1.27 -0.21
N PHE A 100 7.48 -0.03 -0.48
CA PHE A 100 6.24 -0.63 -1.02
C PHE A 100 5.83 -0.10 -2.40
N ASP A 101 6.79 0.33 -3.21
CA ASP A 101 6.57 0.84 -4.59
C ASP A 101 5.65 2.08 -4.66
N ILE A 102 5.49 2.81 -3.54
CA ILE A 102 4.56 3.95 -3.43
C ILE A 102 4.95 5.08 -4.39
N ASN A 103 6.24 5.39 -4.53
CA ASN A 103 6.70 6.44 -5.46
C ASN A 103 6.23 6.19 -6.90
N ARG A 104 6.43 4.98 -7.44
CA ARG A 104 5.99 4.64 -8.80
C ARG A 104 4.46 4.64 -8.89
N MET A 105 3.78 4.13 -7.86
CA MET A 105 2.32 4.13 -7.78
C MET A 105 1.76 5.55 -7.94
N ILE A 106 2.28 6.53 -7.22
CA ILE A 106 1.73 7.89 -7.20
C ILE A 106 2.21 8.79 -8.36
N HIS A 107 3.42 8.58 -8.89
CA HIS A 107 3.95 9.44 -9.94
C HIS A 107 3.80 8.85 -11.35
N SER A 108 3.93 7.53 -11.51
CA SER A 108 3.91 6.87 -12.82
C SER A 108 2.60 6.16 -13.12
N CYS A 109 1.90 5.67 -12.10
CA CYS A 109 0.63 4.94 -12.27
C CYS A 109 -0.61 5.79 -11.99
N THR A 110 -0.45 7.04 -11.52
CA THR A 110 -1.56 7.95 -11.24
C THR A 110 -1.61 9.09 -12.24
N THR A 111 -2.80 9.42 -12.74
CA THR A 111 -3.04 10.55 -13.65
C THR A 111 -4.06 11.51 -13.04
N PRO A 112 -3.74 12.82 -12.88
CA PRO A 112 -2.38 13.36 -12.99
C PRO A 112 -1.43 12.75 -11.93
N PRO A 113 -0.11 12.83 -12.12
CA PRO A 113 0.85 12.47 -11.09
C PRO A 113 0.51 13.19 -9.78
N VAL A 114 0.61 12.47 -8.68
CA VAL A 114 0.30 13.03 -7.36
C VAL A 114 1.54 13.77 -6.85
N GLU A 115 1.39 15.06 -6.59
CA GLU A 115 2.43 15.91 -6.02
C GLU A 115 1.86 16.63 -4.80
N TRP A 116 2.70 16.90 -3.81
CA TRP A 116 2.30 17.72 -2.67
C TRP A 116 2.45 19.21 -3.00
N PRO A 117 1.48 20.08 -2.63
CA PRO A 117 0.19 19.77 -2.02
C PRO A 117 -0.82 19.21 -3.03
N LEU A 118 -1.76 18.38 -2.54
CA LEU A 118 -2.85 17.86 -3.36
C LEU A 118 -3.78 18.98 -3.79
N LYS A 119 -4.04 19.09 -5.09
CA LYS A 119 -5.00 20.06 -5.65
C LYS A 119 -6.44 19.59 -5.42
N THR A 120 -7.23 20.43 -4.76
CA THR A 120 -8.67 20.24 -4.55
C THR A 120 -9.44 20.22 -5.88
N GLY A 121 -10.47 19.39 -5.97
CA GLY A 121 -11.31 19.23 -7.16
C GLY A 121 -10.66 18.46 -8.31
N VAL A 122 -9.37 18.12 -8.22
CA VAL A 122 -8.67 17.30 -9.21
C VAL A 122 -8.98 15.83 -9.00
N LYS A 123 -9.33 15.13 -10.08
CA LYS A 123 -9.52 13.69 -10.08
C LYS A 123 -8.19 12.98 -10.33
N TYR A 124 -7.63 12.38 -9.29
CA TYR A 124 -6.47 11.49 -9.38
C TYR A 124 -6.95 10.07 -9.67
N THR A 125 -6.44 9.48 -10.74
CA THR A 125 -6.80 8.13 -11.17
C THR A 125 -5.56 7.25 -11.22
N LEU A 126 -5.44 6.35 -10.25
CA LEU A 126 -4.45 5.28 -10.20
C LEU A 126 -4.93 4.11 -11.07
N LYS A 127 -4.11 3.69 -12.04
CA LYS A 127 -4.42 2.61 -12.97
C LYS A 127 -3.17 1.78 -13.28
N ASP A 128 -3.37 0.51 -13.62
CA ASP A 128 -2.33 -0.40 -14.15
C ASP A 128 -1.16 -0.63 -13.17
N TRP A 129 -1.37 -0.38 -11.86
CA TRP A 129 -0.35 -0.62 -10.86
C TRP A 129 -0.27 -2.12 -10.53
N VAL A 130 0.89 -2.70 -10.84
CA VAL A 130 1.29 -4.05 -10.47
C VAL A 130 2.55 -3.90 -9.62
N PRO A 131 2.53 -4.21 -8.31
CA PRO A 131 3.62 -3.88 -7.40
C PRO A 131 4.98 -4.41 -7.85
N ASP A 132 5.99 -3.54 -7.86
CA ASP A 132 7.38 -3.96 -7.99
C ASP A 132 7.86 -4.58 -6.67
N SER A 133 7.95 -5.91 -6.63
CA SER A 133 8.32 -6.67 -5.42
C SER A 133 9.72 -6.32 -4.93
N THR A 134 10.58 -5.74 -5.78
CA THR A 134 11.94 -5.30 -5.41
C THR A 134 11.95 -4.09 -4.49
N LYS A 135 10.84 -3.37 -4.40
CA LYS A 135 10.67 -2.18 -3.55
C LYS A 135 10.04 -2.48 -2.19
N PHE A 136 9.76 -3.76 -1.90
CA PHE A 136 9.19 -4.19 -0.63
C PHE A 136 10.33 -4.60 0.34
N PRO A 137 10.12 -4.42 1.67
CA PRO A 137 11.14 -4.75 2.66
C PRO A 137 11.38 -6.27 2.73
N PRO A 138 12.64 -6.74 2.85
CA PRO A 138 12.91 -8.17 2.93
C PRO A 138 12.27 -8.80 4.18
N GLY A 139 12.01 -10.11 4.11
CA GLY A 139 11.49 -10.87 5.26
C GLY A 139 9.99 -10.71 5.51
N MET A 140 9.23 -10.12 4.58
CA MET A 140 7.77 -10.10 4.68
C MET A 140 7.23 -11.54 4.77
N PRO A 141 6.42 -11.88 5.79
CA PRO A 141 5.93 -13.24 5.95
C PRO A 141 5.07 -13.70 4.76
N GLU A 142 5.27 -14.94 4.32
CA GLU A 142 4.46 -15.54 3.26
C GLU A 142 2.98 -15.61 3.66
N GLY A 143 2.10 -15.52 2.67
CA GLY A 143 0.66 -15.70 2.83
C GLY A 143 -0.16 -14.57 2.23
N ARG A 144 -1.45 -14.54 2.58
CA ARG A 144 -2.37 -13.49 2.15
C ARG A 144 -2.38 -12.34 3.14
N TRP A 145 -2.37 -11.14 2.60
CA TRP A 145 -2.33 -9.88 3.32
C TRP A 145 -3.48 -8.99 2.91
N LYS A 146 -4.04 -8.28 3.88
CA LYS A 146 -4.92 -7.13 3.69
C LYS A 146 -4.21 -5.92 4.28
N ILE A 147 -3.94 -4.91 3.46
CA ILE A 147 -3.36 -3.64 3.89
C ILE A 147 -4.49 -2.60 3.89
N GLY A 148 -4.92 -2.22 5.08
CA GLY A 148 -5.87 -1.13 5.30
C GLY A 148 -5.15 0.21 5.27
N MET A 149 -5.72 1.18 4.57
CA MET A 149 -5.30 2.58 4.57
C MET A 149 -6.50 3.42 4.96
N ARG A 150 -6.34 4.26 5.97
CA ARG A 150 -7.37 5.19 6.45
C ARG A 150 -6.84 6.60 6.43
N PHE A 151 -7.63 7.52 5.91
CA PHE A 151 -7.28 8.93 5.80
C PHE A 151 -8.19 9.77 6.69
N PHE A 152 -7.58 10.58 7.54
CA PHE A 152 -8.25 11.47 8.50
C PHE A 152 -7.75 12.90 8.30
N THR A 153 -8.64 13.86 8.45
CA THR A 153 -8.24 15.28 8.55
C THR A 153 -7.53 15.55 9.89
N GLY A 154 -6.81 16.66 10.00
CA GLY A 154 -6.14 17.06 11.25
C GLY A 154 -7.07 17.28 12.46
N ASN A 155 -8.39 17.34 12.25
CA ASN A 155 -9.41 17.33 13.30
C ASN A 155 -10.13 15.97 13.42
N GLU A 156 -9.45 14.90 13.05
CA GLU A 156 -9.86 13.49 13.22
C GLU A 156 -11.13 13.07 12.46
N LYS A 157 -11.58 13.86 11.48
CA LYS A 157 -12.71 13.44 10.63
C LYS A 157 -12.22 12.39 9.64
N HIS A 158 -12.91 11.26 9.63
CA HIS A 158 -12.60 10.16 8.72
C HIS A 158 -13.03 10.52 7.29
N VAL A 159 -12.07 10.60 6.37
CA VAL A 159 -12.31 10.94 4.96
C VAL A 159 -12.59 9.69 4.14
N MET A 160 -11.72 8.69 4.23
CA MET A 160 -11.86 7.43 3.50
C MET A 160 -11.08 6.28 4.11
N SER A 161 -11.56 5.06 3.89
CA SER A 161 -10.88 3.80 4.19
C SER A 161 -10.88 2.89 2.97
N GLN A 162 -9.72 2.31 2.68
CA GLN A 162 -9.56 1.33 1.61
C GLN A 162 -8.70 0.16 2.07
N ASN A 163 -8.97 -1.01 1.50
CA ASN A 163 -8.25 -2.24 1.76
C ASN A 163 -7.64 -2.76 0.47
N TRP A 164 -6.32 -2.93 0.44
CA TRP A 164 -5.62 -3.63 -0.62
C TRP A 164 -5.31 -5.06 -0.20
N TYR A 165 -5.70 -6.02 -1.03
CA TYR A 165 -5.48 -7.44 -0.82
C TYR A 165 -4.39 -7.94 -1.75
N CYS A 166 -3.41 -8.64 -1.18
CA CYS A 166 -2.31 -9.23 -1.93
C CYS A 166 -1.86 -10.56 -1.32
N ALA A 167 -1.17 -11.37 -2.11
CA ALA A 167 -0.48 -12.56 -1.65
C ALA A 167 1.03 -12.37 -1.80
N ILE A 168 1.77 -12.70 -0.75
CA ILE A 168 3.22 -12.78 -0.77
C ILE A 168 3.57 -14.25 -0.95
N LYS A 169 4.39 -14.56 -1.95
CA LYS A 169 4.87 -15.93 -2.24
C LYS A 169 6.37 -15.93 -2.42
N TYR A 170 7.08 -16.77 -1.68
CA TYR A 170 8.54 -16.88 -1.83
C TYR A 170 8.88 -17.65 -3.11
N LYS A 171 9.91 -17.20 -3.83
CA LYS A 171 10.38 -17.83 -5.08
C LYS A 171 11.08 -19.16 -4.84
N LEU A 172 11.67 -19.30 -3.66
CA LEU A 172 12.28 -20.53 -3.15
C LEU A 172 11.57 -20.88 -1.85
N LYS A 173 11.21 -22.14 -1.64
CA LYS A 173 10.69 -22.58 -0.34
C LYS A 173 11.77 -22.31 0.70
N MET A 174 11.48 -21.44 1.66
CA MET A 174 12.29 -21.32 2.87
C MET A 174 11.96 -22.54 3.72
N GLU A 175 12.80 -23.57 3.65
CA GLU A 175 12.81 -24.70 4.60
C GLU A 175 13.52 -24.31 5.90
#